data_AF-V6ATB1-F1
#
_entry.id   AF-V6ATB1-F1
#
_cell.length_a   1.000
_cell.length_b   1.000
_cell.length_c   1.000
_cell.angle_alpha   90.00
_cell.angle_beta   90.00
_cell.angle_gamma   90.00
#
_symmetry.space_group_name_H-M   'P 1'
#
loop_
_entity.id
_entity.type
_entity.pdbx_description
1 polymer ?
#
loop_
_entity_poly.entity_id
_entity_poly.type
_entity_poly.pdbx_seq_one_letter_code
_entity_poly.pdbx_strand_id
1 'polypeptide(L)'
;MVRVLAISGLVVLLTALSIMQHVDADEDDAKLEFAGYIEETLGHFWALEKNLNEKNAELALVHATHPIAELYDLMKPHLKEADIAFDEKVQKTLLELGKKTGSDVTREEAQVAINEAKSIIEEARNLVIGPELSNNVVFKAGLMIGLLETSIGEYEEAVMNNQIQEMAEFQDGSAFVWRSQQIFNTIKDNLEKHDSDEIEAMYADLWSAYNTKDDPEHVATLANGIINEVGAATGAKIEDVDLLVYVDNIRALLAETKVKYAEGDKDEALRLATKAYLDNYEFLEPTLADIDKDLMEEIEIMLREDLRAMMRNNAPSEQVNQHIDLIFAKMDNVAQVIPEFGALALVILTTGIIGMIVLISKSKGLLTLKI
;
A
#
# COMPACT_ATOMS: atom_id res chain seq x y z
N MET A 1 51.86 13.99 46.59
CA MET A 1 50.84 12.92 46.65
C MET A 1 49.49 13.58 46.37
N VAL A 2 49.00 13.47 45.14
CA VAL A 2 47.80 14.18 44.63
C VAL A 2 46.96 13.16 43.86
N ARG A 3 45.64 13.18 44.06
CA ARG A 3 44.68 12.33 43.31
C ARG A 3 44.54 12.83 41.87
N VAL A 4 44.35 11.92 40.92
CA VAL A 4 43.78 12.23 39.60
C VAL A 4 42.55 11.34 39.39
N LEU A 5 41.50 11.91 38.80
CA LEU A 5 40.18 11.30 38.63
C LEU A 5 40.07 10.45 37.34
N ALA A 6 38.91 9.79 37.22
CA ALA A 6 38.49 8.97 36.10
C ALA A 6 38.25 9.75 34.79
N ILE A 7 38.31 8.99 33.69
CA ILE A 7 37.74 9.25 32.36
C ILE A 7 37.26 7.84 31.92
N SER A 8 35.97 7.50 31.96
CA SER A 8 34.95 7.73 30.92
C SER A 8 35.38 7.19 29.55
N GLY A 9 34.67 6.33 28.82
CA GLY A 9 33.22 6.13 28.78
C GLY A 9 32.75 6.43 27.35
N LEU A 10 33.06 5.55 26.38
CA LEU A 10 32.71 5.76 24.96
C LEU A 10 32.73 4.45 24.12
N VAL A 11 31.86 3.47 24.46
CA VAL A 11 31.58 2.30 23.59
C VAL A 11 30.10 1.92 23.57
N VAL A 12 29.31 2.27 24.59
CA VAL A 12 27.91 1.82 24.77
C VAL A 12 26.90 2.53 23.83
N LEU A 13 27.27 3.67 23.23
CA LEU A 13 26.30 4.52 22.52
C LEU A 13 25.83 3.96 21.16
N LEU A 14 26.68 3.23 20.44
CA LEU A 14 26.35 2.70 19.10
C LEU A 14 25.43 1.47 19.18
N THR A 15 25.69 0.54 20.10
CA THR A 15 24.80 -0.62 20.30
C THR A 15 23.46 -0.22 20.90
N ALA A 16 23.42 0.82 21.75
CA ALA A 16 22.16 1.34 22.28
C ALA A 16 21.31 1.98 21.18
N LEU A 17 21.89 2.74 20.25
CA LEU A 17 21.15 3.28 19.10
C LEU A 17 20.55 2.16 18.24
N SER A 18 21.35 1.17 17.82
CA SER A 18 20.85 0.09 16.97
C SER A 18 19.80 -0.80 17.66
N ILE A 19 19.90 -0.99 18.98
CA ILE A 19 18.87 -1.74 19.73
C ILE A 19 17.60 -0.90 19.91
N MET A 20 17.71 0.41 20.20
CA MET A 20 16.54 1.29 20.29
C MET A 20 15.83 1.40 18.94
N GLN A 21 16.55 1.65 17.84
CA GLN A 21 15.94 1.71 16.50
C GLN A 21 15.26 0.40 16.07
N HIS A 22 15.73 -0.75 16.54
CA HIS A 22 15.09 -2.04 16.23
C HIS A 22 13.86 -2.29 17.10
N VAL A 23 13.90 -1.90 18.38
CA VAL A 23 12.74 -1.94 19.29
C VAL A 23 11.66 -0.94 18.88
N ASP A 24 12.04 0.26 18.46
CA ASP A 24 11.12 1.29 17.96
C ASP A 24 10.41 0.81 16.68
N ALA A 25 11.12 0.09 15.79
CA ALA A 25 10.53 -0.52 14.59
C ALA A 25 9.58 -1.68 14.93
N ASP A 26 9.99 -2.64 15.76
CA ASP A 26 9.13 -3.75 16.22
C ASP A 26 7.85 -3.24 16.92
N GLU A 27 7.93 -2.10 17.64
CA GLU A 27 6.78 -1.47 18.31
C GLU A 27 5.84 -0.74 17.33
N ASP A 28 6.38 -0.05 16.32
CA ASP A 28 5.59 0.65 15.31
C ASP A 28 4.93 -0.32 14.32
N ASP A 29 5.57 -1.45 13.98
CA ASP A 29 4.96 -2.54 13.20
C ASP A 29 3.77 -3.16 13.95
N ALA A 30 3.92 -3.46 15.25
CA ALA A 30 2.81 -3.99 16.07
C ALA A 30 1.65 -2.98 16.24
N LYS A 31 1.94 -1.67 16.21
CA LYS A 31 0.89 -0.63 16.16
C LYS A 31 0.25 -0.53 14.78
N LEU A 32 0.99 -0.79 13.70
CA LEU A 32 0.45 -0.80 12.34
C LEU A 32 -0.53 -1.96 12.14
N GLU A 33 -0.20 -3.16 12.61
CA GLU A 33 -1.11 -4.31 12.64
C GLU A 33 -2.40 -3.97 13.40
N PHE A 34 -2.28 -3.49 14.64
CA PHE A 34 -3.44 -3.09 15.46
C PHE A 34 -4.29 -1.98 14.80
N ALA A 35 -3.62 -1.02 14.15
CA ALA A 35 -4.28 0.04 13.41
C ALA A 35 -5.03 -0.48 12.18
N GLY A 36 -4.50 -1.51 11.50
CA GLY A 36 -5.17 -2.22 10.39
C GLY A 36 -6.53 -2.77 10.82
N TYR A 37 -6.57 -3.54 11.91
CA TYR A 37 -7.83 -4.10 12.45
C TYR A 37 -8.85 -3.02 12.85
N ILE A 38 -8.37 -1.85 13.29
CA ILE A 38 -9.21 -0.67 13.54
C ILE A 38 -9.80 -0.13 12.23
N GLU A 39 -9.03 -0.06 11.14
CA GLU A 39 -9.53 0.44 9.86
C GLU A 39 -10.50 -0.53 9.19
N GLU A 40 -10.23 -1.84 9.25
CA GLU A 40 -11.15 -2.89 8.78
C GLU A 40 -12.48 -2.83 9.57
N THR A 41 -12.41 -2.68 10.90
CA THR A 41 -13.60 -2.43 11.75
C THR A 41 -14.41 -1.22 11.27
N LEU A 42 -13.74 -0.12 10.89
CA LEU A 42 -14.40 1.07 10.34
C LEU A 42 -14.95 0.86 8.92
N GLY A 43 -14.35 -0.05 8.14
CA GLY A 43 -14.87 -0.56 6.87
C GLY A 43 -16.21 -1.27 7.06
N HIS A 44 -16.27 -2.30 7.91
CA HIS A 44 -17.53 -3.01 8.22
C HIS A 44 -18.62 -2.05 8.73
N PHE A 45 -18.28 -1.02 9.53
CA PHE A 45 -19.26 -0.02 9.96
C PHE A 45 -19.85 0.80 8.80
N TRP A 46 -19.11 1.02 7.72
CA TRP A 46 -19.62 1.64 6.49
C TRP A 46 -20.52 0.69 5.70
N ALA A 47 -20.14 -0.58 5.55
CA ALA A 47 -20.95 -1.61 4.92
C ALA A 47 -22.29 -1.83 5.67
N LEU A 48 -22.23 -1.85 7.01
CA LEU A 48 -23.39 -1.84 7.92
C LEU A 48 -24.31 -0.64 7.65
N GLU A 49 -23.78 0.59 7.64
CA GLU A 49 -24.59 1.79 7.37
C GLU A 49 -25.23 1.77 5.98
N LYS A 50 -24.52 1.26 4.96
CA LYS A 50 -25.04 1.07 3.60
C LYS A 50 -26.21 0.08 3.58
N ASN A 51 -26.05 -1.11 4.17
CA ASN A 51 -27.12 -2.12 4.20
C ASN A 51 -28.34 -1.64 4.99
N LEU A 52 -28.14 -0.93 6.11
CA LEU A 52 -29.24 -0.31 6.85
C LEU A 52 -30.00 0.74 6.02
N ASN A 53 -29.30 1.54 5.21
CA ASN A 53 -29.93 2.50 4.30
C ASN A 53 -30.71 1.79 3.16
N GLU A 54 -30.20 0.65 2.69
CA GLU A 54 -30.84 -0.22 1.69
C GLU A 54 -31.97 -1.11 2.28
N LYS A 55 -32.18 -1.04 3.61
CA LYS A 55 -33.12 -1.87 4.40
C LYS A 55 -32.81 -3.36 4.38
N ASN A 56 -31.57 -3.73 4.09
CA ASN A 56 -31.08 -5.09 4.20
C ASN A 56 -30.62 -5.37 5.63
N ALA A 57 -31.57 -5.71 6.50
CA ALA A 57 -31.31 -5.96 7.91
C ALA A 57 -30.45 -7.23 8.17
N GLU A 58 -30.40 -8.16 7.21
CA GLU A 58 -29.62 -9.40 7.31
C GLU A 58 -28.13 -9.12 7.10
N LEU A 59 -27.74 -8.52 5.96
CA LEU A 59 -26.34 -8.11 5.75
C LEU A 59 -25.90 -6.98 6.70
N ALA A 60 -26.81 -6.11 7.14
CA ALA A 60 -26.50 -5.18 8.22
C ALA A 60 -26.05 -5.93 9.50
N LEU A 61 -26.76 -6.99 9.90
CA LEU A 61 -26.38 -7.77 11.07
C LEU A 61 -25.02 -8.49 10.88
N VAL A 62 -24.76 -9.04 9.69
CA VAL A 62 -23.48 -9.64 9.31
C VAL A 62 -22.32 -8.66 9.57
N HIS A 63 -22.37 -7.47 8.95
CA HIS A 63 -21.37 -6.40 9.11
C HIS A 63 -21.28 -5.82 10.53
N ALA A 64 -22.37 -5.86 11.30
CA ALA A 64 -22.34 -5.51 12.73
C ALA A 64 -21.64 -6.57 13.60
N THR A 65 -21.40 -7.77 13.08
CA THR A 65 -20.82 -8.91 13.81
C THR A 65 -19.40 -9.29 13.39
N HIS A 66 -18.97 -9.01 12.15
CA HIS A 66 -17.60 -9.28 11.67
C HIS A 66 -16.51 -8.72 12.63
N PRO A 67 -16.55 -7.43 13.07
CA PRO A 67 -15.54 -6.90 14.00
C PRO A 67 -15.39 -7.62 15.35
N ILE A 68 -16.44 -8.28 15.85
CA ILE A 68 -16.38 -9.07 17.10
C ILE A 68 -16.09 -10.55 16.86
N ALA A 69 -16.33 -11.05 15.64
CA ALA A 69 -16.11 -12.43 15.24
C ALA A 69 -14.67 -12.67 14.75
N GLU A 70 -14.14 -11.80 13.89
CA GLU A 70 -12.79 -11.92 13.32
C GLU A 70 -11.76 -11.00 14.01
N LEU A 71 -12.05 -9.70 14.10
CA LEU A 71 -11.02 -8.69 14.40
C LEU A 71 -10.73 -8.50 15.90
N TYR A 72 -11.73 -8.68 16.78
CA TYR A 72 -11.55 -8.40 18.22
C TYR A 72 -10.48 -9.26 18.89
N ASP A 73 -10.40 -10.56 18.60
CA ASP A 73 -9.38 -11.42 19.25
C ASP A 73 -7.95 -11.09 18.77
N LEU A 74 -7.79 -10.43 17.61
CA LEU A 74 -6.53 -9.86 17.11
C LEU A 74 -6.20 -8.52 17.77
N MET A 75 -7.18 -7.64 18.00
CA MET A 75 -7.00 -6.36 18.71
C MET A 75 -6.69 -6.52 20.21
N LYS A 76 -7.25 -7.56 20.83
CA LYS A 76 -7.27 -7.83 22.28
C LYS A 76 -5.92 -7.87 23.00
N PRO A 77 -4.81 -8.40 22.46
CA PRO A 77 -3.50 -8.33 23.12
C PRO A 77 -3.08 -6.88 23.38
N HIS A 78 -3.15 -6.03 22.36
CA HIS A 78 -2.78 -4.61 22.43
C HIS A 78 -3.73 -3.84 23.37
N LEU A 79 -5.04 -4.08 23.29
CA LEU A 79 -6.03 -3.47 24.18
C LEU A 79 -5.77 -3.81 25.66
N LYS A 80 -5.45 -5.07 25.96
CA LYS A 80 -5.18 -5.53 27.33
C LYS A 80 -3.86 -5.02 27.90
N GLU A 81 -2.85 -4.87 27.05
CA GLU A 81 -1.57 -4.28 27.44
C GLU A 81 -1.75 -2.80 27.81
N ALA A 82 -2.55 -2.06 27.04
CA ALA A 82 -2.83 -0.64 27.28
C ALA A 82 -3.78 -0.40 28.47
N ASP A 83 -4.96 -1.01 28.50
CA ASP A 83 -5.90 -0.98 29.63
C ASP A 83 -6.90 -2.15 29.60
N ILE A 84 -6.80 -3.06 30.57
CA ILE A 84 -7.68 -4.23 30.76
C ILE A 84 -9.16 -3.85 30.87
N ALA A 85 -9.50 -2.72 31.52
CA ALA A 85 -10.88 -2.29 31.64
C ALA A 85 -11.41 -1.68 30.33
N PHE A 86 -10.50 -1.18 29.48
CA PHE A 86 -10.83 -0.68 28.16
C PHE A 86 -11.03 -1.81 27.14
N ASP A 87 -10.23 -2.89 27.20
CA ASP A 87 -10.48 -4.15 26.47
C ASP A 87 -11.91 -4.67 26.68
N GLU A 88 -12.33 -4.83 27.95
CA GLU A 88 -13.69 -5.24 28.29
C GLU A 88 -14.77 -4.26 27.76
N LYS A 89 -14.45 -2.96 27.69
CA LYS A 89 -15.34 -1.92 27.13
C LYS A 89 -15.47 -2.07 25.60
N VAL A 90 -14.37 -2.28 24.86
CA VAL A 90 -14.37 -2.54 23.41
C VAL A 90 -15.19 -3.79 23.10
N GLN A 91 -14.88 -4.92 23.75
CA GLN A 91 -15.58 -6.19 23.53
C GLN A 91 -17.09 -6.05 23.72
N LYS A 92 -17.49 -5.40 24.83
CA LYS A 92 -18.90 -5.20 25.15
C LYS A 92 -19.59 -4.31 24.12
N THR A 93 -18.95 -3.22 23.67
CA THR A 93 -19.56 -2.32 22.68
C THR A 93 -19.81 -3.03 21.36
N LEU A 94 -18.85 -3.83 20.86
CA LEU A 94 -19.04 -4.59 19.61
C LEU A 94 -20.11 -5.69 19.77
N LEU A 95 -20.15 -6.40 20.92
CA LEU A 95 -21.23 -7.35 21.23
C LEU A 95 -22.62 -6.69 21.31
N GLU A 96 -22.72 -5.46 21.79
CA GLU A 96 -23.97 -4.71 21.84
C GLU A 96 -24.36 -4.11 20.47
N LEU A 97 -23.39 -3.80 19.60
CA LEU A 97 -23.63 -3.37 18.22
C LEU A 97 -24.41 -4.45 17.43
N GLY A 98 -23.95 -5.70 17.48
CA GLY A 98 -24.66 -6.83 16.87
C GLY A 98 -26.07 -7.01 17.41
N LYS A 99 -26.27 -6.90 18.74
CA LYS A 99 -27.62 -6.98 19.36
C LYS A 99 -28.56 -5.83 19.02
N LYS A 100 -28.00 -4.65 18.71
CA LYS A 100 -28.72 -3.44 18.28
C LYS A 100 -28.76 -3.30 16.75
N THR A 101 -28.60 -4.42 16.03
CA THR A 101 -28.74 -4.53 14.58
C THR A 101 -29.59 -5.75 14.25
N GLY A 102 -30.27 -5.75 13.09
CA GLY A 102 -31.14 -6.84 12.65
C GLY A 102 -32.58 -6.41 12.35
N SER A 103 -33.45 -7.36 12.01
CA SER A 103 -34.81 -7.10 11.49
C SER A 103 -35.73 -6.32 12.42
N ASP A 104 -35.48 -6.45 13.73
CA ASP A 104 -36.39 -5.98 14.78
C ASP A 104 -35.92 -4.63 15.38
N VAL A 105 -34.83 -4.06 14.87
CA VAL A 105 -34.23 -2.81 15.35
C VAL A 105 -34.40 -1.70 14.31
N THR A 106 -34.74 -0.48 14.75
CA THR A 106 -34.90 0.66 13.83
C THR A 106 -33.55 1.19 13.33
N ARG A 107 -33.58 1.86 12.17
CA ARG A 107 -32.41 2.52 11.56
C ARG A 107 -31.76 3.55 12.50
N GLU A 108 -32.59 4.20 13.31
CA GLU A 108 -32.21 5.21 14.29
C GLU A 108 -31.57 4.59 15.54
N GLU A 109 -32.13 3.49 16.07
CA GLU A 109 -31.56 2.76 17.21
C GLU A 109 -30.21 2.12 16.84
N ALA A 110 -30.10 1.53 15.64
CA ALA A 110 -28.84 1.01 15.13
C ALA A 110 -27.78 2.11 14.98
N GLN A 111 -28.15 3.32 14.51
CA GLN A 111 -27.20 4.44 14.41
C GLN A 111 -26.63 4.85 15.77
N VAL A 112 -27.40 4.78 16.85
CA VAL A 112 -26.89 5.07 18.20
C VAL A 112 -25.79 4.07 18.58
N ALA A 113 -25.99 2.79 18.29
CA ALA A 113 -24.99 1.74 18.52
C ALA A 113 -23.74 1.93 17.64
N ILE A 114 -23.92 2.26 16.35
CA ILE A 114 -22.82 2.52 15.41
C ILE A 114 -21.99 3.73 15.85
N ASN A 115 -22.64 4.79 16.35
CA ASN A 115 -21.93 5.97 16.85
C ASN A 115 -21.15 5.66 18.15
N GLU A 116 -21.71 4.84 19.04
CA GLU A 116 -21.03 4.32 20.24
C GLU A 116 -19.82 3.47 19.86
N ALA A 117 -19.95 2.61 18.85
CA ALA A 117 -18.88 1.78 18.31
C ALA A 117 -17.77 2.59 17.61
N LYS A 118 -18.13 3.55 16.76
CA LYS A 118 -17.15 4.48 16.15
C LYS A 118 -16.38 5.27 17.21
N SER A 119 -17.05 5.71 18.29
CA SER A 119 -16.39 6.39 19.41
C SER A 119 -15.40 5.49 20.14
N ILE A 120 -15.75 4.22 20.43
CA ILE A 120 -14.83 3.35 21.16
C ILE A 120 -13.60 2.94 20.34
N ILE A 121 -13.76 2.80 19.02
CA ILE A 121 -12.65 2.50 18.11
C ILE A 121 -11.71 3.69 17.95
N GLU A 122 -12.22 4.92 17.93
CA GLU A 122 -11.38 6.12 17.98
C GLU A 122 -10.68 6.29 19.35
N GLU A 123 -11.36 5.98 20.46
CA GLU A 123 -10.71 5.91 21.78
C GLU A 123 -9.57 4.86 21.79
N ALA A 124 -9.77 3.70 21.16
CA ALA A 124 -8.78 2.62 21.07
C ALA A 124 -7.53 3.03 20.29
N ARG A 125 -7.72 3.71 19.14
CA ARG A 125 -6.62 4.30 18.35
C ARG A 125 -5.79 5.26 19.20
N ASN A 126 -6.45 6.20 19.87
CA ASN A 126 -5.75 7.22 20.67
C ASN A 126 -5.04 6.62 21.89
N LEU A 127 -5.52 5.50 22.43
CA LEU A 127 -4.92 4.80 23.56
C LEU A 127 -3.67 4.00 23.18
N VAL A 128 -3.72 3.25 22.07
CA VAL A 128 -2.65 2.29 21.69
C VAL A 128 -1.63 2.89 20.73
N ILE A 129 -2.09 3.63 19.71
CA ILE A 129 -1.24 4.16 18.62
C ILE A 129 -0.81 5.59 18.95
N GLY A 130 -1.71 6.37 19.55
CA GLY A 130 -1.49 7.77 19.89
C GLY A 130 -1.55 8.72 18.68
N PRO A 131 -1.61 10.05 18.93
CA PRO A 131 -1.92 11.04 17.90
C PRO A 131 -0.75 11.37 16.97
N GLU A 132 0.50 11.09 17.34
CA GLU A 132 1.67 11.34 16.49
C GLU A 132 1.74 10.33 15.34
N LEU A 133 1.80 9.05 15.67
CA LEU A 133 1.85 7.96 14.69
C LEU A 133 0.56 7.88 13.86
N SER A 134 -0.62 8.09 14.48
CA SER A 134 -1.91 8.15 13.75
C SER A 134 -2.00 9.26 12.69
N ASN A 135 -1.14 10.28 12.74
CA ASN A 135 -1.08 11.36 11.75
C ASN A 135 0.14 11.28 10.82
N ASN A 136 1.01 10.28 10.98
CA ASN A 136 2.16 10.06 10.10
C ASN A 136 1.69 9.59 8.71
N VAL A 137 2.27 10.17 7.65
CA VAL A 137 1.91 9.88 6.24
C VAL A 137 2.28 8.45 5.85
N VAL A 138 3.49 7.99 6.20
CA VAL A 138 3.98 6.64 5.90
C VAL A 138 3.18 5.58 6.66
N PHE A 139 2.85 5.84 7.92
CA PHE A 139 1.98 4.96 8.71
C PHE A 139 0.59 4.82 8.07
N LYS A 140 -0.02 5.94 7.65
CA LYS A 140 -1.29 5.93 6.91
C LYS A 140 -1.21 5.23 5.55
N ALA A 141 -0.10 5.34 4.85
CA ALA A 141 0.15 4.61 3.61
C ALA A 141 0.19 3.09 3.87
N GLY A 142 0.86 2.64 4.94
CA GLY A 142 0.81 1.24 5.39
C GLY A 142 -0.61 0.74 5.67
N LEU A 143 -1.47 1.58 6.28
CA LEU A 143 -2.89 1.24 6.47
C LEU A 143 -3.67 1.12 5.16
N MET A 144 -3.40 2.00 4.19
CA MET A 144 -4.01 1.91 2.86
C MET A 144 -3.60 0.63 2.13
N ILE A 145 -2.31 0.28 2.23
CA ILE A 145 -1.75 -0.95 1.67
C ILE A 145 -2.44 -2.18 2.27
N GLY A 146 -2.46 -2.34 3.59
CA GLY A 146 -3.08 -3.49 4.25
C GLY A 146 -4.56 -3.64 3.92
N LEU A 147 -5.32 -2.54 3.91
CA LEU A 147 -6.74 -2.55 3.49
C LEU A 147 -6.94 -3.02 2.04
N LEU A 148 -6.05 -2.63 1.13
CA LEU A 148 -6.12 -3.05 -0.27
C LEU A 148 -5.69 -4.51 -0.43
N GLU A 149 -4.71 -4.97 0.34
CA GLU A 149 -4.28 -6.39 0.38
C GLU A 149 -5.42 -7.30 0.90
N THR A 150 -6.08 -6.94 2.01
CA THR A 150 -7.29 -7.64 2.49
C THR A 150 -8.40 -7.58 1.43
N SER A 151 -8.64 -6.41 0.83
CA SER A 151 -9.67 -6.20 -0.21
C SER A 151 -9.54 -7.12 -1.43
N ILE A 152 -8.31 -7.46 -1.83
CA ILE A 152 -8.05 -8.41 -2.93
C ILE A 152 -8.56 -9.82 -2.56
N GLY A 153 -8.25 -10.29 -1.35
CA GLY A 153 -8.70 -11.59 -0.86
C GLY A 153 -10.22 -11.70 -0.79
N GLU A 154 -10.87 -10.71 -0.15
CA GLU A 154 -12.34 -10.64 -0.06
C GLU A 154 -13.01 -10.69 -1.44
N TYR A 155 -12.44 -10.00 -2.44
CA TYR A 155 -12.98 -10.00 -3.79
C TYR A 155 -12.80 -11.35 -4.51
N GLU A 156 -11.66 -12.03 -4.33
CA GLU A 156 -11.39 -13.34 -4.90
C GLU A 156 -12.37 -14.40 -4.35
N GLU A 157 -12.67 -14.37 -3.04
CA GLU A 157 -13.68 -15.24 -2.44
C GLU A 157 -15.10 -14.87 -2.90
N ALA A 158 -15.38 -13.58 -3.08
CA ALA A 158 -16.70 -13.07 -3.45
C ALA A 158 -17.14 -13.30 -4.90
N VAL A 159 -16.23 -13.20 -5.89
CA VAL A 159 -16.60 -13.05 -7.31
C VAL A 159 -16.06 -14.18 -8.17
N MET A 160 -16.98 -14.88 -8.85
CA MET A 160 -16.64 -15.94 -9.81
C MET A 160 -17.48 -15.81 -11.08
N ASN A 161 -16.85 -15.92 -12.25
CA ASN A 161 -17.49 -15.79 -13.57
C ASN A 161 -18.32 -14.48 -13.72
N ASN A 162 -17.77 -13.36 -13.26
CA ASN A 162 -18.42 -12.04 -13.23
C ASN A 162 -19.75 -12.00 -12.44
N GLN A 163 -19.92 -12.90 -11.47
CA GLN A 163 -21.08 -12.99 -10.59
C GLN A 163 -20.64 -13.03 -9.13
N ILE A 164 -21.31 -12.24 -8.29
CA ILE A 164 -21.14 -12.28 -6.83
C ILE A 164 -21.73 -13.60 -6.32
N GLN A 165 -20.87 -14.43 -5.73
CA GLN A 165 -21.24 -15.66 -5.05
C GLN A 165 -21.54 -15.35 -3.57
N GLU A 166 -20.60 -14.69 -2.89
CA GLU A 166 -20.75 -14.25 -1.51
C GLU A 166 -20.85 -12.73 -1.41
N MET A 167 -22.03 -12.25 -0.98
CA MET A 167 -22.34 -10.81 -0.93
C MET A 167 -21.78 -10.11 0.32
N ALA A 168 -21.45 -10.85 1.37
CA ALA A 168 -20.75 -10.31 2.54
C ALA A 168 -19.33 -9.89 2.13
N GLU A 169 -18.55 -10.84 1.62
CA GLU A 169 -17.15 -10.62 1.25
C GLU A 169 -17.04 -9.59 0.11
N PHE A 170 -17.98 -9.58 -0.86
CA PHE A 170 -18.03 -8.52 -1.89
C PHE A 170 -18.18 -7.12 -1.28
N GLN A 171 -18.98 -7.01 -0.20
CA GLN A 171 -19.19 -5.75 0.49
C GLN A 171 -18.01 -5.37 1.36
N ASP A 172 -17.35 -6.33 2.03
CA ASP A 172 -16.16 -6.09 2.84
C ASP A 172 -14.96 -5.67 1.98
N GLY A 173 -14.66 -6.40 0.90
CA GLY A 173 -13.68 -5.97 -0.09
C GLY A 173 -13.93 -4.54 -0.58
N SER A 174 -15.18 -4.20 -0.93
CA SER A 174 -15.53 -2.84 -1.34
C SER A 174 -15.44 -1.80 -0.22
N ALA A 175 -15.68 -2.19 1.03
CA ALA A 175 -15.60 -1.32 2.19
C ALA A 175 -14.14 -1.00 2.53
N PHE A 176 -13.22 -1.94 2.32
CA PHE A 176 -11.79 -1.73 2.51
C PHE A 176 -11.20 -0.82 1.41
N VAL A 177 -11.62 -0.95 0.13
CA VAL A 177 -11.32 0.06 -0.91
C VAL A 177 -11.85 1.45 -0.52
N TRP A 178 -13.09 1.53 -0.03
CA TRP A 178 -13.66 2.80 0.42
C TRP A 178 -12.85 3.41 1.56
N ARG A 179 -12.42 2.58 2.52
CA ARG A 179 -11.66 3.01 3.70
C ARG A 179 -10.26 3.47 3.33
N SER A 180 -9.53 2.73 2.50
CA SER A 180 -8.20 3.15 2.02
C SER A 180 -8.29 4.47 1.24
N GLN A 181 -9.32 4.64 0.40
CA GLN A 181 -9.58 5.91 -0.28
C GLN A 181 -9.94 7.05 0.69
N GLN A 182 -10.58 6.79 1.85
CA GLN A 182 -10.78 7.83 2.87
C GLN A 182 -9.45 8.25 3.50
N ILE A 183 -8.55 7.30 3.78
CA ILE A 183 -7.23 7.59 4.34
C ILE A 183 -6.38 8.39 3.35
N PHE A 184 -6.38 7.98 2.07
CA PHE A 184 -5.74 8.70 0.95
C PHE A 184 -6.15 10.18 0.90
N ASN A 185 -7.46 10.45 0.97
CA ASN A 185 -7.97 11.83 0.99
C ASN A 185 -7.50 12.67 2.19
N THR A 186 -6.90 12.07 3.23
CA THR A 186 -6.26 12.81 4.34
C THR A 186 -4.76 13.04 4.17
N ILE A 187 -4.11 12.40 3.19
CA ILE A 187 -2.67 12.50 2.93
C ILE A 187 -2.32 13.01 1.52
N LYS A 188 -3.26 13.05 0.57
CA LYS A 188 -2.96 13.41 -0.83
C LYS A 188 -2.35 14.81 -1.02
N ASP A 189 -2.69 15.76 -0.15
CA ASP A 189 -2.08 17.10 -0.11
C ASP A 189 -0.62 17.11 0.42
N ASN A 190 -0.08 15.96 0.84
CA ASN A 190 1.30 15.76 1.27
C ASN A 190 2.20 15.09 0.22
N LEU A 191 1.63 14.57 -0.87
CA LEU A 191 2.35 13.89 -1.97
C LEU A 191 2.73 14.87 -3.09
N GLU A 192 3.48 14.46 -4.11
CA GLU A 192 3.57 15.30 -5.31
C GLU A 192 2.20 15.38 -6.01
N LYS A 193 1.98 16.45 -6.78
CA LYS A 193 0.70 16.64 -7.47
C LYS A 193 0.45 15.53 -8.49
N HIS A 194 1.52 15.02 -9.07
CA HIS A 194 1.57 13.90 -9.99
C HIS A 194 0.95 12.64 -9.38
N ASP A 195 1.64 12.06 -8.40
CA ASP A 195 1.29 10.88 -7.59
C ASP A 195 -0.15 10.98 -7.07
N SER A 196 -0.56 12.16 -6.60
CA SER A 196 -1.92 12.36 -6.08
C SER A 196 -3.02 12.39 -7.14
N ASP A 197 -2.75 12.81 -8.39
CA ASP A 197 -3.71 12.68 -9.50
C ASP A 197 -3.75 11.23 -10.02
N GLU A 198 -2.59 10.58 -10.06
CA GLU A 198 -2.39 9.19 -10.46
C GLU A 198 -3.16 8.21 -9.57
N ILE A 199 -2.93 8.25 -8.26
CA ILE A 199 -3.64 7.42 -7.29
C ILE A 199 -5.16 7.67 -7.36
N GLU A 200 -5.59 8.94 -7.52
CA GLU A 200 -7.02 9.27 -7.66
C GLU A 200 -7.64 8.68 -8.95
N ALA A 201 -6.88 8.60 -10.05
CA ALA A 201 -7.28 7.91 -11.27
C ALA A 201 -7.29 6.37 -11.13
N MET A 202 -6.28 5.77 -10.48
CA MET A 202 -6.23 4.34 -10.21
C MET A 202 -7.41 3.86 -9.35
N TYR A 203 -7.78 4.60 -8.30
CA TYR A 203 -9.00 4.32 -7.51
C TYR A 203 -10.27 4.34 -8.39
N ALA A 204 -10.35 5.23 -9.39
CA ALA A 204 -11.50 5.28 -10.29
C ALA A 204 -11.57 4.05 -11.22
N ASP A 205 -10.43 3.57 -11.72
CA ASP A 205 -10.35 2.31 -12.48
C ASP A 205 -10.72 1.10 -11.58
N LEU A 206 -10.20 1.00 -10.35
CA LEU A 206 -10.54 -0.06 -9.39
C LEU A 206 -12.04 -0.08 -9.06
N TRP A 207 -12.64 1.08 -8.77
CA TRP A 207 -14.08 1.19 -8.57
C TRP A 207 -14.88 0.80 -9.82
N SER A 208 -14.37 1.06 -11.02
CA SER A 208 -15.02 0.60 -12.26
C SER A 208 -15.08 -0.94 -12.31
N ALA A 209 -13.98 -1.62 -11.98
CA ALA A 209 -13.90 -3.09 -11.98
C ALA A 209 -14.82 -3.75 -10.92
N TYR A 210 -14.89 -3.17 -9.71
CA TYR A 210 -15.88 -3.57 -8.69
C TYR A 210 -17.33 -3.44 -9.20
N ASN A 211 -17.64 -2.33 -9.90
CA ASN A 211 -18.96 -2.08 -10.45
C ASN A 211 -19.33 -3.09 -11.55
N THR A 212 -18.41 -3.46 -12.44
CA THR A 212 -18.64 -4.44 -13.50
C THR A 212 -18.65 -5.90 -13.02
N LYS A 213 -18.19 -6.19 -11.80
CA LYS A 213 -17.80 -7.54 -11.36
C LYS A 213 -16.75 -8.11 -12.30
N ASP A 214 -15.66 -7.38 -12.49
CA ASP A 214 -14.55 -7.86 -13.31
C ASP A 214 -13.92 -9.13 -12.73
N ASP A 215 -13.01 -9.77 -13.48
CA ASP A 215 -12.34 -10.95 -12.95
C ASP A 215 -11.42 -10.61 -11.76
N PRO A 216 -11.26 -11.51 -10.76
CA PRO A 216 -10.43 -11.23 -9.59
C PRO A 216 -8.96 -10.93 -9.91
N GLU A 217 -8.40 -11.49 -10.99
CA GLU A 217 -7.01 -11.22 -11.39
C GLU A 217 -6.85 -9.77 -11.84
N HIS A 218 -7.80 -9.22 -12.61
CA HIS A 218 -7.79 -7.81 -13.01
C HIS A 218 -8.05 -6.87 -11.83
N VAL A 219 -8.94 -7.22 -10.90
CA VAL A 219 -9.14 -6.43 -9.67
C VAL A 219 -7.88 -6.42 -8.79
N ALA A 220 -7.19 -7.55 -8.67
CA ALA A 220 -5.91 -7.64 -7.99
C ALA A 220 -4.83 -6.78 -8.67
N THR A 221 -4.70 -6.83 -10.00
CA THR A 221 -3.80 -5.93 -10.77
C THR A 221 -4.09 -4.44 -10.46
N LEU A 222 -5.36 -4.03 -10.44
CA LEU A 222 -5.75 -2.64 -10.18
C LEU A 222 -5.48 -2.21 -8.72
N ALA A 223 -5.71 -3.08 -7.75
CA ALA A 223 -5.44 -2.80 -6.34
C ALA A 223 -3.94 -2.80 -6.03
N ASN A 224 -3.16 -3.70 -6.64
CA ASN A 224 -1.71 -3.76 -6.51
C ASN A 224 -1.02 -2.51 -7.06
N GLY A 225 -1.52 -1.92 -8.15
CA GLY A 225 -1.02 -0.62 -8.62
C GLY A 225 -1.20 0.49 -7.58
N ILE A 226 -2.38 0.59 -6.94
CA ILE A 226 -2.58 1.57 -5.86
C ILE A 226 -1.63 1.30 -4.68
N ILE A 227 -1.38 0.02 -4.34
CA ILE A 227 -0.46 -0.39 -3.27
C ILE A 227 0.99 0.03 -3.56
N ASN A 228 1.44 -0.18 -4.80
CA ASN A 228 2.80 0.06 -5.24
C ASN A 228 3.07 1.56 -5.33
N GLU A 229 2.22 2.32 -6.01
CA GLU A 229 2.34 3.77 -6.17
C GLU A 229 2.26 4.52 -4.84
N VAL A 230 1.31 4.14 -3.95
CA VAL A 230 1.28 4.65 -2.57
C VAL A 230 2.57 4.31 -1.83
N GLY A 231 3.12 3.11 -2.07
CA GLY A 231 4.42 2.68 -1.54
C GLY A 231 5.57 3.56 -2.02
N ALA A 232 5.62 3.88 -3.31
CA ALA A 232 6.63 4.73 -3.94
C ALA A 232 6.53 6.19 -3.48
N ALA A 233 5.36 6.82 -3.64
CA ALA A 233 5.11 8.22 -3.31
C ALA A 233 5.32 8.57 -1.81
N THR A 234 5.28 7.57 -0.93
CA THR A 234 5.48 7.76 0.52
C THR A 234 6.75 7.11 1.09
N GLY A 235 7.42 6.24 0.33
CA GLY A 235 8.49 5.39 0.83
C GLY A 235 8.04 4.27 1.78
N ALA A 236 6.73 3.93 1.80
CA ALA A 236 6.17 2.87 2.64
C ALA A 236 6.49 1.45 2.12
N LYS A 237 6.83 1.29 0.83
CA LYS A 237 7.43 0.07 0.28
C LYS A 237 8.74 0.41 -0.44
N ILE A 238 9.77 -0.38 -0.21
CA ILE A 238 11.04 -0.35 -0.96
C ILE A 238 11.41 -1.79 -1.27
N GLU A 239 11.17 -2.25 -2.50
CA GLU A 239 11.62 -3.57 -2.96
C GLU A 239 12.94 -3.45 -3.75
N ASP A 240 13.88 -4.34 -3.48
CA ASP A 240 15.18 -4.47 -4.18
C ASP A 240 15.01 -5.52 -5.30
N VAL A 241 14.60 -5.07 -6.49
CA VAL A 241 14.17 -5.95 -7.61
C VAL A 241 15.04 -5.77 -8.85
N ASP A 242 15.12 -6.81 -9.69
CA ASP A 242 15.72 -6.73 -11.02
C ASP A 242 14.86 -5.88 -11.97
N LEU A 243 15.18 -4.59 -12.05
CA LEU A 243 14.42 -3.66 -12.87
C LEU A 243 14.40 -4.04 -14.37
N LEU A 244 15.39 -4.77 -14.88
CA LEU A 244 15.37 -5.20 -16.28
C LEU A 244 14.34 -6.29 -16.57
N VAL A 245 13.93 -7.09 -15.57
CA VAL A 245 12.88 -8.09 -15.73
C VAL A 245 11.55 -7.43 -16.08
N TYR A 246 11.22 -6.30 -15.43
CA TYR A 246 10.01 -5.54 -15.76
C TYR A 246 10.06 -4.96 -17.18
N VAL A 247 11.21 -4.46 -17.66
CA VAL A 247 11.35 -3.96 -19.04
C VAL A 247 11.06 -5.07 -20.07
N ASP A 248 11.55 -6.28 -19.84
CA ASP A 248 11.30 -7.41 -20.74
C ASP A 248 9.86 -7.94 -20.64
N ASN A 249 9.25 -7.93 -19.44
CA ASN A 249 7.83 -8.23 -19.27
C ASN A 249 6.92 -7.22 -20.00
N ILE A 250 7.20 -5.91 -19.89
CA ILE A 250 6.48 -4.86 -20.62
C ILE A 250 6.53 -5.13 -22.12
N ARG A 251 7.72 -5.45 -22.66
CA ARG A 251 7.88 -5.79 -24.08
C ARG A 251 7.02 -7.01 -24.46
N ALA A 252 7.01 -8.06 -23.64
CA ALA A 252 6.26 -9.28 -23.89
C ALA A 252 4.73 -9.05 -23.87
N LEU A 253 4.23 -8.39 -22.81
CA LEU A 253 2.81 -8.08 -22.64
C LEU A 253 2.29 -7.18 -23.76
N LEU A 254 3.01 -6.11 -24.11
CA LEU A 254 2.64 -5.23 -25.21
C LEU A 254 2.70 -5.91 -26.59
N ALA A 255 3.61 -6.86 -26.79
CA ALA A 255 3.63 -7.69 -28.00
C ALA A 255 2.38 -8.59 -28.10
N GLU A 256 1.91 -9.14 -26.98
CA GLU A 256 0.66 -9.90 -26.93
C GLU A 256 -0.57 -8.99 -27.10
N THR A 257 -0.58 -7.79 -26.50
CA THR A 257 -1.60 -6.74 -26.73
C THR A 257 -1.83 -6.48 -28.23
N LYS A 258 -0.75 -6.38 -29.03
CA LYS A 258 -0.88 -6.23 -30.49
C LYS A 258 -1.63 -7.40 -31.14
N VAL A 259 -1.34 -8.63 -30.71
CA VAL A 259 -1.98 -9.85 -31.24
C VAL A 259 -3.46 -9.86 -30.88
N LYS A 260 -3.80 -9.73 -29.60
CA LYS A 260 -5.20 -9.72 -29.11
C LYS A 260 -6.03 -8.62 -29.75
N TYR A 261 -5.50 -7.40 -29.84
CA TYR A 261 -6.20 -6.28 -30.46
C TYR A 261 -6.41 -6.46 -31.97
N ALA A 262 -5.49 -7.16 -32.66
CA ALA A 262 -5.65 -7.52 -34.08
C ALA A 262 -6.62 -8.69 -34.31
N GLU A 263 -6.72 -9.62 -33.37
CA GLU A 263 -7.73 -10.69 -33.35
C GLU A 263 -9.14 -10.17 -33.03
N GLY A 264 -9.24 -8.97 -32.48
CA GLY A 264 -10.49 -8.31 -32.08
C GLY A 264 -10.88 -8.58 -30.61
N ASP A 265 -10.01 -9.25 -29.86
CA ASP A 265 -10.13 -9.50 -28.42
C ASP A 265 -9.64 -8.26 -27.66
N LYS A 266 -10.50 -7.24 -27.61
CA LYS A 266 -10.15 -5.90 -27.12
C LYS A 266 -10.08 -5.82 -25.59
N ASP A 267 -10.89 -6.64 -24.93
CA ASP A 267 -10.95 -6.66 -23.47
C ASP A 267 -9.66 -7.29 -22.92
N GLU A 268 -9.20 -8.42 -23.50
CA GLU A 268 -7.91 -9.01 -23.17
C GLU A 268 -6.72 -8.12 -23.57
N ALA A 269 -6.79 -7.46 -24.74
CA ALA A 269 -5.74 -6.50 -25.13
C ALA A 269 -5.62 -5.33 -24.15
N LEU A 270 -6.75 -4.80 -23.66
CA LEU A 270 -6.77 -3.75 -22.65
C LEU A 270 -6.22 -4.25 -21.30
N ARG A 271 -6.58 -5.48 -20.89
CA ARG A 271 -6.08 -6.13 -19.67
C ARG A 271 -4.56 -6.30 -19.71
N LEU A 272 -4.01 -6.81 -20.82
CA LEU A 272 -2.57 -6.97 -21.02
C LEU A 272 -1.81 -5.64 -21.00
N ALA A 273 -2.38 -4.56 -21.56
CA ALA A 273 -1.78 -3.23 -21.46
C ALA A 273 -1.88 -2.61 -20.06
N THR A 274 -2.98 -2.83 -19.33
CA THR A 274 -3.07 -2.47 -17.91
C THR A 274 -1.99 -3.18 -17.09
N LYS A 275 -1.76 -4.49 -17.33
CA LYS A 275 -0.68 -5.26 -16.69
C LYS A 275 0.73 -4.80 -17.08
N ALA A 276 0.95 -4.43 -18.34
CA ALA A 276 2.23 -3.87 -18.77
C ALA A 276 2.58 -2.58 -17.99
N TYR A 277 1.55 -1.83 -17.60
CA TYR A 277 1.70 -0.65 -16.76
C TYR A 277 1.81 -1.02 -15.27
N LEU A 278 0.72 -1.48 -14.63
CA LEU A 278 0.65 -1.65 -13.15
C LEU A 278 1.51 -2.80 -12.60
N ASP A 279 1.52 -3.97 -13.26
CA ASP A 279 2.30 -5.11 -12.76
C ASP A 279 3.81 -4.95 -13.08
N ASN A 280 4.24 -3.92 -13.85
CA ASN A 280 5.61 -3.84 -14.37
C ASN A 280 6.22 -2.44 -14.50
N TYR A 281 5.62 -1.52 -15.26
CA TYR A 281 6.22 -0.20 -15.49
C TYR A 281 6.31 0.62 -14.21
N GLU A 282 5.30 0.53 -13.35
CA GLU A 282 5.23 1.22 -12.06
C GLU A 282 6.47 0.96 -11.16
N PHE A 283 6.98 -0.28 -11.16
CA PHE A 283 8.20 -0.65 -10.44
C PHE A 283 9.48 0.01 -10.99
N LEU A 284 9.44 0.52 -12.24
CA LEU A 284 10.54 1.26 -12.85
C LEU A 284 10.52 2.74 -12.48
N GLU A 285 9.34 3.30 -12.20
CA GLU A 285 9.11 4.74 -12.09
C GLU A 285 9.99 5.43 -11.03
N PRO A 286 10.16 4.90 -9.79
CA PRO A 286 11.02 5.55 -8.79
C PRO A 286 12.47 5.68 -9.24
N THR A 287 13.02 4.64 -9.88
CA THR A 287 14.40 4.65 -10.40
C THR A 287 14.52 5.48 -11.66
N LEU A 288 13.51 5.47 -12.53
CA LEU A 288 13.52 6.23 -13.77
C LEU A 288 13.34 7.74 -13.51
N ALA A 289 12.52 8.13 -12.53
CA ALA A 289 12.35 9.53 -12.12
C ALA A 289 13.65 10.15 -11.58
N ASP A 290 14.45 9.39 -10.83
CA ASP A 290 15.78 9.78 -10.35
C ASP A 290 16.81 9.98 -11.49
N ILE A 291 16.59 9.34 -12.65
CA ILE A 291 17.49 9.35 -13.81
C ILE A 291 17.05 10.40 -14.84
N ASP A 292 15.77 10.38 -15.22
CA ASP A 292 15.15 11.16 -16.29
C ASP A 292 13.62 11.24 -16.06
N LYS A 293 13.18 12.16 -15.20
CA LYS A 293 11.74 12.38 -14.88
C LYS A 293 10.90 12.73 -16.11
N ASP A 294 11.44 13.47 -17.08
CA ASP A 294 10.72 13.79 -18.33
C ASP A 294 10.43 12.51 -19.14
N LEU A 295 11.39 11.57 -19.20
CA LEU A 295 11.20 10.27 -19.85
C LEU A 295 10.23 9.37 -19.07
N MET A 296 10.25 9.44 -17.73
CA MET A 296 9.34 8.70 -16.86
C MET A 296 7.88 9.10 -17.13
N GLU A 297 7.54 10.38 -16.96
CA GLU A 297 6.18 10.92 -17.16
C GLU A 297 5.70 10.68 -18.62
N GLU A 298 6.59 10.78 -19.62
CA GLU A 298 6.22 10.55 -21.02
C GLU A 298 5.83 9.08 -21.30
N ILE A 299 6.51 8.10 -20.71
CA ILE A 299 6.19 6.68 -20.90
C ILE A 299 4.91 6.29 -20.16
N GLU A 300 4.76 6.79 -18.94
CA GLU A 300 3.59 6.59 -18.10
C GLU A 300 2.32 7.08 -18.81
N ILE A 301 2.30 8.33 -19.30
CA ILE A 301 1.20 8.87 -20.11
C ILE A 301 0.92 7.98 -21.34
N MET A 302 1.97 7.53 -22.02
CA MET A 302 1.81 6.66 -23.19
C MET A 302 1.19 5.29 -22.85
N LEU A 303 1.47 4.73 -21.68
CA LEU A 303 0.97 3.42 -21.21
C LEU A 303 -0.40 3.54 -20.53
N ARG A 304 -0.49 4.36 -19.47
CA ARG A 304 -1.66 4.53 -18.59
C ARG A 304 -2.81 5.23 -19.28
N GLU A 305 -2.52 6.26 -20.08
CA GLU A 305 -3.54 7.12 -20.68
C GLU A 305 -3.74 6.79 -22.15
N ASP A 306 -2.78 7.12 -23.01
CA ASP A 306 -2.96 7.10 -24.47
C ASP A 306 -3.30 5.70 -24.99
N LEU A 307 -2.50 4.68 -24.67
CA LEU A 307 -2.70 3.32 -25.19
C LEU A 307 -4.06 2.75 -24.76
N ARG A 308 -4.40 2.92 -23.47
CA ARG A 308 -5.68 2.46 -22.89
C ARG A 308 -6.85 3.25 -23.48
N ALA A 309 -6.72 4.56 -23.67
CA ALA A 309 -7.71 5.40 -24.34
C ALA A 309 -7.92 5.02 -25.81
N MET A 310 -6.85 4.71 -26.56
CA MET A 310 -6.95 4.27 -27.96
C MET A 310 -7.74 2.96 -28.08
N MET A 311 -7.50 1.98 -27.21
CA MET A 311 -8.23 0.72 -27.21
C MET A 311 -9.70 0.89 -26.79
N ARG A 312 -9.96 1.61 -25.68
CA ARG A 312 -11.32 1.97 -25.21
C ARG A 312 -12.12 2.70 -26.30
N ASN A 313 -11.48 3.61 -27.05
CA ASN A 313 -12.10 4.35 -28.17
C ASN A 313 -12.12 3.59 -29.50
N ASN A 314 -11.76 2.30 -29.53
CA ASN A 314 -11.79 1.45 -30.71
C ASN A 314 -10.93 1.97 -31.88
N ALA A 315 -9.76 2.57 -31.59
CA ALA A 315 -8.83 3.06 -32.60
C ALA A 315 -8.42 1.94 -33.59
N PRO A 316 -8.10 2.26 -34.87
CA PRO A 316 -7.60 1.26 -35.82
C PRO A 316 -6.37 0.53 -35.30
N SER A 317 -6.29 -0.80 -35.50
CA SER A 317 -5.18 -1.63 -35.00
C SER A 317 -3.81 -1.15 -35.48
N GLU A 318 -3.73 -0.54 -36.67
CA GLU A 318 -2.51 0.11 -37.16
C GLU A 318 -2.03 1.26 -36.26
N GLN A 319 -2.94 2.09 -35.74
CA GLN A 319 -2.59 3.19 -34.84
C GLN A 319 -2.14 2.64 -33.47
N VAL A 320 -2.86 1.66 -32.93
CA VAL A 320 -2.49 0.99 -31.67
C VAL A 320 -1.11 0.32 -31.79
N ASN A 321 -0.85 -0.35 -32.92
CA ASN A 321 0.45 -0.96 -33.19
C ASN A 321 1.57 0.08 -33.25
N GLN A 322 1.35 1.21 -33.96
CA GLN A 322 2.32 2.31 -34.06
C GLN A 322 2.61 2.94 -32.70
N HIS A 323 1.60 3.14 -31.85
CA HIS A 323 1.79 3.67 -30.50
C HIS A 323 2.62 2.73 -29.63
N ILE A 324 2.34 1.42 -29.68
CA ILE A 324 3.14 0.41 -28.98
C ILE A 324 4.59 0.35 -29.53
N ASP A 325 4.82 0.55 -30.83
CA ASP A 325 6.19 0.61 -31.38
C ASP A 325 6.97 1.83 -30.86
N LEU A 326 6.29 2.95 -30.58
CA LEU A 326 6.89 4.09 -29.89
C LEU A 326 7.24 3.76 -28.44
N ILE A 327 6.39 3.02 -27.73
CA ILE A 327 6.67 2.55 -26.35
C ILE A 327 7.87 1.59 -26.35
N PHE A 328 7.96 0.65 -27.29
CA PHE A 328 9.13 -0.23 -27.43
C PHE A 328 10.42 0.58 -27.62
N ALA A 329 10.42 1.61 -28.47
CA ALA A 329 11.58 2.47 -28.67
C ALA A 329 11.98 3.26 -27.39
N LYS A 330 11.03 3.56 -26.50
CA LYS A 330 11.31 4.14 -25.18
C LYS A 330 11.83 3.11 -24.19
N MET A 331 11.27 1.90 -24.14
CA MET A 331 11.79 0.77 -23.36
C MET A 331 13.23 0.41 -23.73
N ASP A 332 13.61 0.57 -25.00
CA ASP A 332 14.99 0.42 -25.46
C ASP A 332 15.93 1.49 -24.86
N ASN A 333 15.44 2.71 -24.57
CA ASN A 333 16.21 3.74 -23.87
C ASN A 333 16.25 3.45 -22.36
N VAL A 334 15.13 3.05 -21.76
CA VAL A 334 15.04 2.68 -20.33
C VAL A 334 16.04 1.56 -20.01
N ALA A 335 16.11 0.51 -20.83
CA ALA A 335 17.07 -0.58 -20.69
C ALA A 335 18.56 -0.16 -20.82
N GLN A 336 18.87 1.04 -21.31
CA GLN A 336 20.24 1.57 -21.40
C GLN A 336 20.63 2.44 -20.19
N VAL A 337 19.65 2.97 -19.45
CA VAL A 337 19.89 3.92 -18.35
C VAL A 337 19.58 3.33 -16.98
N ILE A 338 18.59 2.44 -16.88
CA ILE A 338 18.32 1.68 -15.66
C ILE A 338 19.50 0.73 -15.39
N PRO A 339 20.05 0.70 -14.16
CA PRO A 339 21.20 -0.11 -13.85
C PRO A 339 20.88 -1.61 -13.86
N GLU A 340 21.71 -2.40 -14.54
CA GLU A 340 21.85 -3.83 -14.23
C GLU A 340 22.18 -4.00 -12.73
N PHE A 341 21.65 -5.08 -12.12
CA PHE A 341 21.79 -5.37 -10.69
C PHE A 341 23.19 -5.04 -10.11
N GLY A 342 23.23 -4.20 -9.07
CA GLY A 342 24.42 -3.97 -8.24
C GLY A 342 25.10 -2.59 -8.35
N ALA A 343 24.63 -1.68 -9.20
CA ALA A 343 25.17 -0.31 -9.26
C ALA A 343 24.77 0.54 -8.03
N LEU A 344 23.49 0.53 -7.63
CA LEU A 344 22.98 1.33 -6.50
C LEU A 344 23.64 0.95 -5.17
N ALA A 345 23.84 -0.35 -4.92
CA ALA A 345 24.59 -0.85 -3.76
C ALA A 345 26.03 -0.28 -3.69
N LEU A 346 26.67 0.02 -4.83
CA LEU A 346 28.01 0.60 -4.88
C LEU A 346 28.00 2.14 -4.69
N VAL A 347 26.96 2.82 -5.17
CA VAL A 347 26.82 4.29 -5.03
C VAL A 347 26.50 4.66 -3.58
N ILE A 348 25.64 3.91 -2.89
CA ILE A 348 25.32 4.14 -1.47
C ILE A 348 26.54 3.83 -0.56
N LEU A 349 27.36 2.84 -0.91
CA LEU A 349 28.57 2.51 -0.13
C LEU A 349 29.76 3.48 -0.32
N THR A 350 29.77 4.33 -1.35
CA THR A 350 30.93 5.19 -1.68
C THR A 350 30.81 6.64 -1.22
N THR A 351 29.61 7.14 -0.91
CA THR A 351 29.43 8.48 -0.29
C THR A 351 29.63 8.46 1.24
N GLY A 352 29.57 7.29 1.89
CA GLY A 352 29.72 7.12 3.34
C GLY A 352 31.16 7.15 3.91
N ILE A 353 32.22 7.20 3.08
CA ILE A 353 33.63 7.15 3.57
C ILE A 353 34.52 8.23 2.93
N ILE A 354 34.10 9.50 2.99
CA ILE A 354 35.02 10.67 2.94
C ILE A 354 34.81 11.51 4.20
N GLY A 355 34.89 10.85 5.36
CA GLY A 355 34.49 11.41 6.67
C GLY A 355 35.51 11.32 7.80
N MET A 356 36.64 10.59 7.65
CA MET A 356 37.78 10.68 8.58
C MET A 356 39.02 9.92 8.09
N ILE A 357 40.15 10.64 7.95
CA ILE A 357 41.51 10.31 8.43
C ILE A 357 42.48 11.32 7.80
N VAL A 358 42.70 12.43 8.50
CA VAL A 358 43.84 13.34 8.30
C VAL A 358 44.40 13.65 9.68
N LEU A 359 45.64 13.22 9.95
CA LEU A 359 46.39 13.36 11.22
C LEU A 359 45.77 12.52 12.36
N ILE A 360 46.46 11.69 13.14
CA ILE A 360 47.78 11.79 13.79
C ILE A 360 48.37 10.35 13.85
N SER A 361 49.66 10.03 13.68
CA SER A 361 50.90 10.82 13.61
C SER A 361 51.95 10.19 12.64
N LYS A 362 53.16 10.75 12.62
CA LYS A 362 54.41 10.00 12.36
C LYS A 362 55.41 10.27 13.51
N SER A 363 55.58 9.34 14.45
CA SER A 363 56.83 9.28 15.23
C SER A 363 57.14 7.91 15.86
N LYS A 364 58.25 7.31 15.40
CA LYS A 364 59.20 6.44 16.15
C LYS A 364 58.63 5.14 16.78
N GLY A 365 59.23 3.95 16.59
CA GLY A 365 60.40 3.58 15.81
C GLY A 365 61.04 2.29 16.33
N LEU A 366 61.81 1.61 15.46
CA LEU A 366 62.63 0.41 15.71
C LEU A 366 61.91 -0.85 16.25
N LEU A 367 62.02 -1.95 15.48
CA LEU A 367 63.01 -3.00 15.80
C LEU A 367 63.18 -4.00 14.63
N THR A 368 64.35 -3.98 13.99
CA THR A 368 65.05 -5.12 13.31
C THR A 368 64.33 -5.88 12.15
N LEU A 369 65.00 -6.41 11.13
CA LEU A 369 66.31 -7.11 11.12
C LEU A 369 66.87 -7.28 9.67
N LYS A 370 68.21 -7.33 9.52
CA LYS A 370 69.02 -7.83 8.36
C LYS A 370 68.93 -7.03 7.03
N ILE A 371 70.02 -6.78 6.29
CA ILE A 371 71.47 -7.12 6.45
C ILE A 371 72.28 -5.82 6.41
#